data_AF-A0A956EQ14-F1
#
_entry.id   AF-A0A956EQ14-F1
#
_cell.length_a   1.000
_cell.length_b   1.000
_cell.length_c   1.000
_cell.angle_alpha   90.00
_cell.angle_beta   90.00
_cell.angle_gamma   90.00
#
_symmetry.space_group_name_H-M   'P 1'
#
loop_
_entity.id
_entity.type
_entity.pdbx_description
1 polymer ?
#
loop_
_entity_poly.entity_id
_entity_poly.type
_entity_poly.pdbx_seq_one_letter_code
_entity_poly.pdbx_strand_id
1 'polypeptide(L)' 'MTERPVLGLVLAAGASRRTGFPKALAVLDGETLLQRACAALRNGGCAAVYVVVG' A
#
# COMPACT_ATOMS: atom_id res chain seq x y z
N MET A 1 28.60 -10.48 3.93
CA MET A 1 28.03 -9.13 3.70
C MET A 1 26.58 -9.22 4.12
N THR A 2 26.18 -8.65 5.25
CA THR A 2 24.76 -8.61 5.66
C THR A 2 24.08 -7.52 4.85
N GLU A 3 23.29 -7.90 3.85
CA GLU A 3 22.45 -6.93 3.15
C GLU A 3 21.42 -6.34 4.11
N ARG A 4 21.21 -5.03 3.98
CA ARG A 4 20.17 -4.34 4.75
C ARG A 4 18.81 -4.67 4.15
N PRO A 5 17.80 -5.02 4.96
CA PRO A 5 16.48 -5.34 4.45
C PRO A 5 15.86 -4.11 3.77
N VAL A 6 15.18 -4.34 2.64
CA VAL A 6 14.38 -3.30 1.97
C VAL A 6 13.01 -3.24 2.63
N LEU A 7 12.55 -2.04 2.97
CA LEU A 7 11.24 -1.80 3.56
C LEU A 7 10.32 -1.11 2.52
N GLY A 8 9.07 -1.57 2.45
CA GLY A 8 8.03 -0.97 1.62
C GLY A 8 7.17 0.03 2.40
N LEU A 9 6.77 1.11 1.75
CA LEU A 9 5.88 2.12 2.34
C LEU A 9 4.74 2.46 1.36
N VAL A 10 3.50 2.30 1.82
CA VAL A 10 2.30 2.74 1.10
C VAL A 10 1.77 4.03 1.72
N LEU A 11 1.69 5.10 0.93
CA LEU A 11 1.11 6.37 1.38
C LEU A 11 -0.39 6.40 1.08
N ALA A 12 -1.22 6.08 2.07
CA ALA A 12 -2.67 5.98 1.96
C ALA A 12 -3.43 7.10 2.69
N ALA A 13 -2.75 8.13 3.18
CA ALA A 13 -3.30 9.26 3.94
C ALA A 13 -3.92 10.38 3.06
N GLY A 14 -4.39 10.04 1.87
CA GLY A 14 -4.95 11.01 0.93
C GLY A 14 -6.43 11.32 1.22
N ALA A 15 -6.78 12.59 1.36
CA ALA A 15 -8.15 13.05 1.69
C ALA A 15 -9.24 12.69 0.67
N SER A 16 -8.88 12.12 -0.50
CA SER A 16 -9.85 11.56 -1.46
C SER A 16 -10.96 12.54 -1.91
N ARG A 17 -10.68 13.84 -1.95
CA ARG A 17 -11.66 14.92 -2.19
C ARG A 17 -12.42 14.80 -3.51
N ARG A 18 -11.75 14.31 -4.55
CA ARG A 18 -12.31 14.22 -5.91
C ARG A 18 -13.05 12.91 -6.15
N THR A 19 -12.71 11.85 -5.40
CA THR A 19 -13.39 10.56 -5.45
C THR A 19 -14.56 10.50 -4.48
N GLY A 20 -14.61 11.37 -3.45
CA GLY A 20 -15.66 11.39 -2.43
C GLY A 20 -15.63 10.19 -1.47
N PHE A 21 -14.71 9.25 -1.68
CA PHE A 21 -14.56 8.01 -0.93
C PHE A 21 -13.07 7.68 -0.76
N PRO A 22 -12.63 7.15 0.41
CA PRO A 22 -11.24 6.75 0.65
C PRO A 22 -10.69 5.80 -0.42
N LYS A 23 -9.90 6.32 -1.37
CA LYS A 23 -9.48 5.55 -2.56
C LYS A 23 -8.70 4.28 -2.20
N ALA A 24 -8.00 4.26 -1.07
CA ALA A 24 -7.30 3.08 -0.58
C ALA A 24 -8.23 1.86 -0.38
N LEU A 25 -9.51 2.10 -0.04
CA LEU A 25 -10.52 1.06 0.18
C LEU A 25 -11.31 0.70 -1.08
N ALA A 26 -11.05 1.36 -2.22
CA ALA A 26 -11.77 1.06 -3.46
C ALA A 26 -11.41 -0.36 -3.92
N VAL A 27 -12.41 -1.14 -4.33
CA VAL A 27 -12.23 -2.53 -4.75
C VAL A 27 -12.04 -2.61 -6.26
N LEU A 28 -11.01 -3.36 -6.69
CA LEU A 28 -10.72 -3.71 -8.07
C LEU A 28 -10.43 -5.22 -8.13
N ASP A 29 -11.18 -5.94 -8.97
CA ASP A 29 -11.19 -7.41 -9.10
C ASP A 29 -11.19 -8.15 -7.75
N GLY A 30 -12.05 -7.72 -6.82
CA GLY A 30 -12.22 -8.37 -5.51
C GLY A 30 -11.23 -7.95 -4.42
N GLU A 31 -10.23 -7.12 -4.72
CA GLU A 31 -9.25 -6.62 -3.74
C GLU A 31 -9.28 -5.09 -3.63
N THR A 32 -9.07 -4.57 -2.42
CA THR A 32 -8.88 -3.12 -2.24
C THR A 32 -7.57 -2.66 -2.92
N LEU A 33 -7.54 -1.40 -3.36
CA LEU A 33 -6.31 -0.80 -3.91
C LEU A 33 -5.16 -0.83 -2.88
N LEU A 34 -5.47 -0.73 -1.58
CA LEU A 34 -4.49 -0.89 -0.52
C LEU A 34 -3.91 -2.30 -0.46
N GLN A 35 -4.75 -3.34 -0.49
CA GLN A 35 -4.29 -4.73 -0.53
C GLN A 35 -3.38 -4.97 -1.73
N ARG A 36 -3.76 -4.51 -2.91
CA ARG A 36 -2.96 -4.62 -4.13
C ARG A 36 -1.59 -3.95 -4.01
N ALA A 37 -1.53 -2.73 -3.44
CA ALA A 37 -0.27 -2.02 -3.22
C ALA A 37 0.64 -2.76 -2.23
N CYS A 38 0.08 -3.26 -1.13
CA CYS A 38 0.82 -4.06 -0.15
C CYS A 38 1.33 -5.37 -0.76
N ALA A 39 0.52 -6.05 -1.56
CA ALA A 39 0.90 -7.27 -2.26
C ALA A 39 2.04 -7.02 -3.24
N ALA A 40 1.99 -5.93 -4.02
CA ALA A 40 3.07 -5.56 -4.94
C ALA A 40 4.41 -5.39 -4.23
N LEU A 41 4.44 -4.70 -3.07
CA LEU A 41 5.67 -4.51 -2.29
C LEU A 41 6.19 -5.82 -1.68
N ARG A 42 5.29 -6.66 -1.14
CA ARG A 42 5.66 -7.99 -0.59
C ARG A 42 6.22 -8.89 -1.69
N ASN A 43 5.54 -8.97 -2.83
CA ASN A 43 5.97 -9.79 -3.97
C ASN A 43 7.26 -9.26 -4.59
N GLY A 44 7.55 -7.96 -4.46
CA GLY A 44 8.81 -7.33 -4.85
C GLY A 44 9.97 -7.55 -3.89
N GLY A 45 9.80 -8.32 -2.81
CA GLY A 45 10.88 -8.67 -1.87
C GLY A 45 11.08 -7.69 -0.72
N CYS A 46 10.14 -6.79 -0.45
CA CYS A 46 10.20 -5.97 0.77
C CYS A 46 10.04 -6.86 2.01
N ALA A 47 11.00 -6.76 2.94
CA ALA A 47 11.02 -7.55 4.18
C ALA A 47 9.86 -7.19 5.12
N ALA A 48 9.41 -5.94 5.08
CA ALA A 48 8.20 -5.47 5.74
C ALA A 48 7.53 -4.38 4.90
N VAL A 49 6.22 -4.21 5.10
CA VAL A 49 5.42 -3.16 4.45
C VAL A 49 4.68 -2.36 5.51
N TYR A 50 4.86 -1.06 5.49
CA TYR A 50 4.18 -0.09 6.35
C TYR A 50 3.17 0.71 5.54
N VAL A 51 2.07 1.08 6.19
CA VAL A 51 1.01 1.89 5.58
C VAL A 51 0.85 3.16 6.40
N VAL A 52 0.96 4.31 5.74
CA VAL A 52 0.65 5.60 6.34
C VAL A 52 -0.82 5.90 6.12
N VAL A 53 -1.53 6.21 7.21
CA VAL A 53 -2.96 6.55 7.22
C VAL A 53 -3.16 7.94 7.81
N GLY A 54 -4.31 8.57 7.52
CA GLY A 54 -4.68 9.92 7.97
C GLY A 54 -6.06 10.31 7.48
#